data_AF-Q8Z0L3-F1
#
_entry.id   AF-Q8Z0L3-F1
#
_cell.length_a   1.000
_cell.length_b   1.000
_cell.length_c   1.000
_cell.angle_alpha   90.00
_cell.angle_beta   90.00
_cell.angle_gamma   90.00
#
_symmetry.space_group_name_H-M   'P 1'
#
loop_
_entity.id
_entity.type
_entity.pdbx_description
1 polymer ?
#
loop_
_entity_poly.entity_id
_entity_poly.type
_entity_poly.pdbx_seq_one_letter_code
_entity_poly.pdbx_strand_id
1 'polypeptide(L)'
;MNKRPSLEWIIIIFILSISSIAYLSNEFIFKNAAKKQLEVAQTNWLKQGISHYRITINYSSPNKCQQEVEIKNEAVVTIKKNTCTNIPPLTITEMFKEIELLATGKECGPNGCACDGTIGVDATYDAQFGYPRRVAIKLQPEKRWLHFNSLSDIYPGRNCTLVGYLNRRIIVRDFTPLDNKTFKQ
;
A
#
# COMPACT_ATOMS: atom_id res chain seq x y z
N MET A 1 -14.48 3.38 54.64
CA MET A 1 -15.76 3.08 53.97
C MET A 1 -15.49 2.75 52.51
N ASN A 2 -15.58 1.47 52.13
CA ASN A 2 -15.41 1.04 50.73
C ASN A 2 -16.71 1.31 49.97
N LYS A 3 -16.71 2.30 49.07
CA LYS A 3 -17.83 2.49 48.12
C LYS A 3 -17.76 1.35 47.10
N ARG A 4 -18.69 0.39 47.17
CA ARG A 4 -18.86 -0.61 46.12
C ARG A 4 -19.25 0.12 44.83
N PRO A 5 -18.59 -0.16 43.69
CA PRO A 5 -18.98 0.43 42.42
C PRO A 5 -20.41 0.00 42.08
N SER A 6 -21.24 0.94 41.60
CA SER A 6 -22.59 0.61 41.15
C SER A 6 -22.52 -0.31 39.93
N LEU A 7 -23.52 -1.17 39.76
CA LEU A 7 -23.61 -2.13 38.64
C LEU A 7 -23.46 -1.45 37.27
N GLU A 8 -23.92 -0.21 37.14
CA GLU A 8 -23.78 0.63 35.94
C GLU A 8 -22.32 0.89 35.56
N TRP A 9 -21.45 1.19 36.54
CA TRP A 9 -20.02 1.40 36.30
C TRP A 9 -19.32 0.12 35.84
N ILE A 10 -19.74 -1.04 36.36
CA ILE A 10 -19.19 -2.34 35.95
C ILE A 10 -19.55 -2.61 34.47
N ILE A 11 -20.79 -2.35 34.08
CA ILE A 11 -21.26 -2.53 32.69
C ILE A 11 -20.50 -1.61 31.73
N ILE A 12 -20.34 -0.33 32.09
CA ILE A 12 -19.62 0.65 31.24
C ILE A 12 -18.15 0.22 31.04
N ILE A 13 -17.46 -0.17 32.11
CA ILE A 13 -16.07 -0.62 32.03
C ILE A 13 -15.95 -1.88 31.16
N PHE A 14 -16.93 -2.80 31.24
CA PHE A 14 -16.94 -4.02 30.45
C PHE A 14 -17.17 -3.76 28.95
N ILE A 15 -18.05 -2.83 28.60
CA ILE A 15 -18.28 -2.43 27.19
C ILE A 15 -17.04 -1.74 26.60
N LEU A 16 -16.42 -0.84 27.37
CA LEU A 16 -15.20 -0.13 26.95
C LEU A 16 -14.02 -1.08 26.76
N SER A 17 -13.87 -2.09 27.64
CA SER A 17 -12.79 -3.08 27.53
C SER A 17 -12.97 -3.99 26.32
N ILE A 18 -14.17 -4.51 26.07
CA ILE A 18 -14.46 -5.35 24.88
C ILE A 18 -14.23 -4.56 23.59
N SER A 19 -14.71 -3.32 23.53
CA SER A 19 -14.54 -2.47 22.34
C SER A 19 -13.07 -2.18 22.04
N SER A 20 -12.27 -1.95 23.09
CA SER A 20 -10.82 -1.73 22.96
C SER A 20 -10.10 -2.99 22.45
N ILE A 21 -10.46 -4.18 22.96
CA ILE A 21 -9.86 -5.46 22.53
C ILE A 21 -10.22 -5.77 21.07
N ALA A 22 -11.48 -5.55 20.67
CA ALA A 22 -11.93 -5.77 19.30
C ALA A 22 -11.20 -4.85 18.31
N TYR A 23 -11.03 -3.57 18.66
CA TYR A 23 -10.32 -2.62 17.81
C TYR A 23 -8.84 -2.97 17.64
N LEU A 24 -8.15 -3.27 18.75
CA LEU A 24 -6.72 -3.59 18.73
C LEU A 24 -6.41 -4.90 17.99
N SER A 25 -7.25 -5.93 18.18
CA SER A 25 -7.08 -7.21 17.49
C SER A 25 -7.27 -7.08 15.98
N ASN A 26 -8.27 -6.30 15.55
CA ASN A 26 -8.57 -6.09 14.14
C ASN A 26 -7.40 -5.42 13.39
N GLU A 27 -6.85 -4.33 13.93
CA GLU A 27 -5.70 -3.63 13.36
C GLU A 27 -4.44 -4.51 13.27
N PHE A 28 -4.17 -5.28 14.32
CA PHE A 28 -3.01 -6.17 14.36
C PHE A 28 -3.13 -7.31 13.35
N ILE A 29 -4.29 -7.95 13.26
CA ILE A 29 -4.55 -9.04 12.32
C ILE A 29 -4.42 -8.56 10.88
N PHE A 30 -5.00 -7.41 10.52
CA PHE A 30 -4.97 -6.91 9.16
C PHE A 30 -3.57 -6.44 8.72
N LYS A 31 -2.82 -5.74 9.58
CA LYS A 31 -1.44 -5.35 9.26
C LYS A 31 -0.53 -6.55 9.05
N ASN A 32 -0.64 -7.55 9.93
CA ASN A 32 0.13 -8.78 9.79
C ASN A 32 -0.27 -9.58 8.54
N ALA A 33 -1.56 -9.57 8.18
CA ALA A 33 -2.03 -10.20 6.96
C ALA A 33 -1.44 -9.55 5.70
N ALA A 34 -1.43 -8.21 5.61
CA ALA A 34 -0.86 -7.48 4.47
C ALA A 34 0.65 -7.73 4.32
N LYS A 35 1.39 -7.67 5.44
CA LYS A 35 2.82 -7.99 5.47
C LYS A 35 3.09 -9.43 5.02
N LYS A 36 2.34 -10.39 5.57
CA LYS A 36 2.46 -11.81 5.20
C LYS A 36 2.13 -12.05 3.72
N GLN A 37 1.12 -11.37 3.18
CA GLN A 37 0.79 -11.46 1.76
C GLN A 37 1.93 -10.93 0.87
N LEU A 38 2.56 -9.80 1.25
CA LEU A 38 3.73 -9.27 0.55
C LEU A 38 4.89 -10.27 0.56
N GLU A 39 5.24 -10.83 1.73
CA GLU A 39 6.33 -11.81 1.87
C GLU A 39 6.09 -13.07 1.04
N VAL A 40 4.86 -13.59 1.06
CA VAL A 40 4.46 -14.76 0.24
C VAL A 40 4.56 -14.43 -1.24
N ALA A 41 4.08 -13.26 -1.66
CA ALA A 41 4.13 -12.83 -3.05
C ALA A 41 5.57 -12.66 -3.57
N GLN A 42 6.45 -12.02 -2.79
CA GLN A 42 7.87 -11.90 -3.10
C GLN A 42 8.53 -13.27 -3.23
N THR A 43 8.24 -14.18 -2.29
CA THR A 43 8.76 -15.56 -2.33
C THR A 43 8.28 -16.30 -3.58
N ASN A 44 7.00 -16.18 -3.92
CA ASN A 44 6.42 -16.81 -5.11
C ASN A 44 7.06 -16.28 -6.39
N TRP A 45 7.25 -14.96 -6.49
CA TRP A 45 7.91 -14.31 -7.62
C TRP A 45 9.34 -14.79 -7.80
N LEU A 46 10.14 -14.77 -6.73
CA LEU A 46 11.53 -15.25 -6.76
C LEU A 46 11.62 -16.72 -7.14
N LYS A 47 10.69 -17.55 -6.66
CA LYS A 47 10.62 -18.98 -6.99
C LYS A 47 10.35 -19.23 -8.48
N GLN A 48 9.66 -18.34 -9.18
CA GLN A 48 9.45 -18.50 -10.63
C GLN A 48 10.78 -18.44 -11.40
N GLY A 49 11.77 -17.70 -10.89
CA GLY A 49 13.04 -17.48 -11.58
C GLY A 49 12.84 -16.88 -12.98
N ILE A 50 11.83 -16.02 -13.13
CA ILE A 50 11.55 -15.27 -14.35
C ILE A 50 12.50 -14.07 -14.39
N SER A 51 13.34 -14.01 -15.41
CA SER A 51 14.32 -12.96 -15.62
C SER A 51 13.97 -12.09 -16.83
N HIS A 52 13.18 -12.61 -17.77
CA HIS A 52 12.79 -11.92 -18.99
C HIS A 52 11.27 -11.99 -19.13
N TYR A 53 10.61 -10.84 -19.17
CA TYR A 53 9.15 -10.75 -19.25
C TYR A 53 8.70 -9.48 -19.94
N ARG A 54 7.46 -9.50 -20.42
CA ARG A 54 6.72 -8.33 -20.87
C ARG A 54 5.60 -8.02 -19.90
N ILE A 55 5.40 -6.75 -19.63
CA ILE A 55 4.35 -6.28 -18.74
C ILE A 55 3.61 -5.09 -19.35
N THR A 56 2.29 -5.10 -19.21
CA THR A 56 1.43 -3.95 -19.51
C THR A 56 0.86 -3.38 -18.21
N ILE A 57 1.14 -2.11 -17.94
CA ILE A 57 0.71 -1.40 -16.73
C ILE A 57 -0.23 -0.27 -17.10
N ASN A 58 -1.38 -0.21 -16.44
CA ASN A 58 -2.29 0.94 -16.49
C ASN A 58 -2.21 1.74 -15.20
N TYR A 59 -2.05 3.05 -15.34
CA TYR A 59 -2.18 4.03 -14.29
C TYR A 59 -3.55 4.68 -14.44
N SER A 60 -4.32 4.79 -13.35
CA SER A 60 -5.70 5.31 -13.40
C SER A 60 -5.91 6.67 -12.77
N SER A 61 -4.91 7.17 -12.03
CA SER A 61 -4.93 8.48 -11.38
C SER A 61 -3.48 8.85 -10.99
N PRO A 62 -3.08 10.14 -11.00
CA PRO A 62 -3.91 11.32 -11.36
C PRO A 62 -4.20 11.44 -12.86
N ASN A 63 -3.30 10.96 -13.73
CA ASN A 63 -3.51 10.92 -15.18
C ASN A 63 -3.62 9.47 -15.64
N LYS A 64 -4.66 9.16 -16.42
CA LYS A 64 -4.81 7.84 -17.03
C LYS A 64 -3.74 7.67 -18.10
N CYS A 65 -2.86 6.70 -17.92
CA CYS A 65 -1.87 6.35 -18.93
C CYS A 65 -1.54 4.86 -18.85
N GLN A 66 -0.86 4.38 -19.88
CA GLN A 66 -0.48 3.00 -20.06
C GLN A 66 0.98 2.91 -20.49
N GLN A 67 1.65 1.88 -19.99
CA GLN A 67 2.99 1.47 -20.41
C GLN A 67 2.98 -0.01 -20.76
N GLU A 68 3.67 -0.37 -21.83
CA GLU A 68 3.98 -1.75 -22.20
C GLU A 68 5.49 -1.82 -22.42
N VAL A 69 6.15 -2.58 -21.56
CA VAL A 69 7.60 -2.69 -21.55
C VAL A 69 8.05 -4.14 -21.46
N GLU A 70 9.20 -4.39 -22.06
CA GLU A 70 9.93 -5.64 -21.93
C GLU A 70 11.11 -5.43 -20.98
N ILE A 71 11.23 -6.32 -20.01
CA ILE A 71 12.20 -6.24 -18.94
C ILE A 71 13.02 -7.52 -18.95
N LYS A 72 14.34 -7.36 -18.87
CA LYS A 72 15.29 -8.47 -18.75
C LYS A 72 16.28 -8.17 -17.64
N ASN A 73 16.47 -9.11 -16.72
CA ASN A 73 17.34 -8.97 -15.55
C ASN A 73 17.08 -7.66 -14.78
N GLU A 74 15.80 -7.36 -14.53
CA GLU A 74 15.36 -6.12 -13.87
C GLU A 74 15.77 -4.81 -14.56
N ALA A 75 16.08 -4.86 -15.86
CA ALA A 75 16.29 -3.67 -16.68
C ALA A 75 15.29 -3.62 -17.83
N VAL A 76 14.74 -2.44 -18.11
CA VAL A 76 13.88 -2.21 -19.27
C VAL A 76 14.73 -2.31 -20.54
N VAL A 77 14.46 -3.32 -21.38
CA VAL A 77 15.18 -3.56 -22.64
C VAL A 77 14.41 -3.08 -23.87
N THR A 78 13.09 -2.93 -23.76
CA THR A 78 12.27 -2.39 -24.85
C THR A 78 11.04 -1.69 -24.29
N ILE A 79 10.65 -0.57 -24.90
CA ILE A 79 9.38 0.11 -24.63
C ILE A 79 8.52 -0.02 -25.88
N LYS A 80 7.46 -0.82 -25.80
CA LYS A 80 6.52 -1.03 -26.93
C LYS A 80 5.46 0.06 -27.00
N LYS A 81 4.98 0.51 -25.85
CA LYS A 81 4.00 1.58 -25.72
C LYS A 81 4.28 2.36 -24.45
N ASN A 82 4.29 3.69 -24.54
CA ASN A 82 4.33 4.54 -23.35
C ASN A 82 3.52 5.80 -23.62
N THR A 83 2.40 5.93 -22.92
CA THR A 83 1.53 7.12 -22.96
C THR A 83 1.68 7.98 -21.71
N CYS A 84 2.59 7.60 -20.80
CA CYS A 84 2.86 8.32 -19.57
C CYS A 84 3.99 9.34 -19.78
N THR A 85 3.73 10.61 -19.51
CA THR A 85 4.70 11.70 -19.72
C THR A 85 5.82 11.71 -18.67
N ASN A 86 5.47 11.52 -17.40
CA ASN A 86 6.40 11.71 -16.26
C ASN A 86 6.46 10.51 -15.31
N ILE A 87 6.12 9.32 -15.81
CA ILE A 87 6.16 8.09 -15.03
C ILE A 87 7.18 7.16 -15.70
N PRO A 88 8.34 6.91 -15.09
CA PRO A 88 9.28 5.94 -15.64
C PRO A 88 8.64 4.54 -15.61
N PRO A 89 8.97 3.66 -16.58
CA PRO A 89 8.51 2.27 -16.50
C PRO A 89 9.01 1.59 -15.23
N LEU A 90 8.17 0.71 -14.67
CA LEU A 90 8.47 -0.01 -13.43
C LEU A 90 8.73 -1.49 -13.68
N THR A 91 9.72 -2.05 -13.00
CA THR A 91 9.87 -3.51 -12.86
C THR A 91 9.02 -4.08 -11.74
N ILE A 92 8.83 -5.40 -11.73
CA ILE A 92 8.14 -6.09 -10.63
C ILE A 92 8.89 -5.89 -9.29
N THR A 93 10.21 -5.91 -9.31
CA THR A 93 11.03 -5.65 -8.11
C THR A 93 10.84 -4.23 -7.58
N GLU A 94 10.79 -3.24 -8.48
CA GLU A 94 10.53 -1.85 -8.08
C GLU A 94 9.12 -1.68 -7.49
N MET A 95 8.12 -2.34 -8.07
CA MET A 95 6.77 -2.36 -7.49
C MET A 95 6.76 -2.96 -6.08
N PHE A 96 7.49 -4.05 -5.84
CA PHE A 96 7.61 -4.62 -4.49
C PHE A 96 8.30 -3.66 -3.51
N LYS A 97 9.39 -3.00 -3.92
CA LYS A 97 10.08 -2.01 -3.09
C LYS A 97 9.17 -0.83 -2.73
N GLU A 98 8.38 -0.34 -3.69
CA GLU A 98 7.40 0.72 -3.45
C GLU A 98 6.32 0.27 -2.43
N ILE A 99 5.80 -0.96 -2.57
CA ILE A 99 4.85 -1.51 -1.61
C ILE A 99 5.47 -1.64 -0.21
N GLU A 100 6.69 -2.17 -0.11
CA GLU A 100 7.37 -2.37 1.18
C GLU A 100 7.62 -1.04 1.91
N LEU A 101 8.11 -0.04 1.19
CA LEU A 101 8.34 1.31 1.72
C LEU A 101 7.04 1.88 2.33
N LEU A 102 5.96 1.83 1.56
CA LEU A 102 4.66 2.41 1.93
C LEU A 102 3.85 1.55 2.91
N ALA A 103 4.12 0.25 3.00
CA ALA A 103 3.43 -0.65 3.93
C ALA A 103 3.68 -0.29 5.40
N THR A 104 4.80 0.38 5.69
CA THR A 104 5.11 0.86 7.03
C THR A 104 4.19 2.00 7.48
N GLY A 105 3.58 2.74 6.55
CA GLY A 105 2.71 3.87 6.84
C GLY A 105 3.38 4.96 7.70
N LYS A 106 4.70 5.12 7.59
CA LYS A 106 5.47 6.11 8.38
C LYS A 106 5.52 7.48 7.74
N GLU A 107 5.35 7.53 6.42
CA GLU A 107 5.44 8.78 5.68
C GLU A 107 4.15 9.55 5.83
N CYS A 108 4.28 10.81 6.24
CA CYS A 108 3.15 11.71 6.33
C CYS A 108 2.72 12.17 4.93
N GLY A 109 1.42 12.43 4.75
CA GLY A 109 0.92 13.01 3.52
C GLY A 109 1.50 14.40 3.21
N PRO A 110 1.40 14.84 1.95
CA PRO A 110 2.17 15.96 1.43
C PRO A 110 1.63 17.34 1.83
N ASN A 111 0.53 17.42 2.58
CA ASN A 111 -0.09 18.69 2.94
C ASN A 111 0.63 19.31 4.17
N GLY A 112 1.33 20.44 3.96
CA GLY A 112 2.53 20.84 4.71
C GLY A 112 2.35 21.77 5.92
N CYS A 113 1.74 21.28 7.00
CA CYS A 113 1.31 22.13 8.14
C CYS A 113 1.08 21.29 9.39
N ALA A 114 0.34 20.20 9.23
CA ALA A 114 0.11 19.12 10.16
C ALA A 114 -0.12 17.86 9.32
N CYS A 115 0.13 16.68 9.90
CA CYS A 115 -0.09 15.46 9.14
C CYS A 115 -1.58 15.29 8.82
N ASP A 116 -1.91 15.20 7.54
CA ASP A 116 -3.27 14.99 7.03
C ASP A 116 -3.64 13.50 6.96
N GLY A 117 -2.68 12.64 7.26
CA GLY A 117 -2.78 11.19 7.23
C GLY A 117 -1.44 10.59 6.84
N THR A 118 -1.28 9.29 7.05
CA THR A 118 -0.09 8.59 6.55
C THR A 118 -0.31 8.19 5.09
N ILE A 119 0.74 8.12 4.30
CA ILE A 119 0.69 7.49 2.98
C ILE A 119 0.70 5.98 3.19
N GLY A 120 -0.28 5.29 2.61
CA GLY A 120 -0.36 3.83 2.70
C GLY A 120 -0.66 3.18 1.35
N VAL A 121 -0.53 1.86 1.34
CA VAL A 121 -0.66 1.04 0.13
C VAL A 121 -1.57 -0.16 0.36
N ASP A 122 -2.51 -0.36 -0.55
CA ASP A 122 -3.27 -1.61 -0.68
C ASP A 122 -2.80 -2.33 -1.94
N ALA A 123 -2.24 -3.53 -1.78
CA ALA A 123 -1.73 -4.34 -2.88
C ALA A 123 -2.45 -5.70 -2.98
N THR A 124 -2.64 -6.18 -4.20
CA THR A 124 -3.06 -7.56 -4.47
C THR A 124 -2.09 -8.20 -5.45
N TYR A 125 -1.88 -9.50 -5.31
CA TYR A 125 -0.85 -10.22 -6.05
C TYR A 125 -1.48 -11.25 -6.98
N ASP A 126 -0.77 -11.56 -8.07
CA ASP A 126 -1.12 -12.66 -8.95
C ASP A 126 -0.88 -14.01 -8.25
N ALA A 127 -1.84 -14.92 -8.34
CA ALA A 127 -1.77 -16.20 -7.63
C ALA A 127 -0.78 -17.19 -8.26
N GLN A 128 -0.53 -17.09 -9.56
CA GLN A 128 0.32 -18.02 -10.30
C GLN A 128 1.79 -17.60 -10.21
N PHE A 129 2.08 -16.34 -10.50
CA PHE A 129 3.44 -15.83 -10.61
C PHE A 129 3.88 -15.00 -9.39
N GLY A 130 2.96 -14.55 -8.54
CA GLY A 130 3.28 -13.80 -7.32
C GLY A 130 3.56 -12.30 -7.51
N TYR A 131 3.57 -11.76 -8.73
CA TYR A 131 3.84 -10.34 -8.95
C TYR A 131 2.69 -9.44 -8.43
N PRO A 132 2.94 -8.16 -8.11
CA PRO A 132 1.88 -7.22 -7.73
C PRO A 132 0.94 -6.93 -8.90
N ARG A 133 -0.32 -7.35 -8.81
CA ARG A 133 -1.34 -7.18 -9.86
C ARG A 133 -2.05 -5.83 -9.77
N ARG A 134 -2.30 -5.35 -8.55
CA ARG A 134 -2.89 -4.03 -8.28
C ARG A 134 -2.15 -3.41 -7.11
N VAL A 135 -1.81 -2.13 -7.25
CA VAL A 135 -1.23 -1.31 -6.19
C VAL A 135 -2.03 -0.02 -6.11
N ALA A 136 -2.66 0.24 -4.96
CA ALA A 136 -3.39 1.46 -4.70
C ALA A 136 -2.72 2.22 -3.56
N ILE A 137 -2.09 3.34 -3.89
CA ILE A 137 -1.44 4.25 -2.94
C ILE A 137 -2.42 5.35 -2.62
N LYS A 138 -2.72 5.52 -1.33
CA LYS A 138 -3.72 6.47 -0.85
C LYS A 138 -3.25 7.14 0.44
N LEU A 139 -3.74 8.35 0.66
CA LEU A 139 -3.71 8.95 1.99
C LEU A 139 -4.61 8.16 2.94
N GLN A 140 -4.18 8.01 4.19
CA GLN A 140 -4.90 7.35 5.29
C GLN A 140 -5.17 8.38 6.41
N PRO A 141 -6.16 9.27 6.26
CA PRO A 141 -6.46 10.30 7.25
C PRO A 141 -6.80 9.73 8.63
N GLU A 142 -7.35 8.52 8.67
CA GLU A 142 -7.64 7.79 9.90
C GLU A 142 -6.39 7.48 10.73
N LYS A 143 -5.19 7.54 10.13
CA LYS A 143 -3.90 7.35 10.80
C LYS A 143 -3.17 8.63 11.16
N ARG A 144 -3.78 9.80 10.93
CA ARG A 144 -3.23 11.11 11.30
C ARG A 144 -2.75 11.19 12.75
N TRP A 145 -3.43 10.50 13.67
CA TRP A 145 -3.07 10.48 15.10
C TRP A 145 -1.68 9.92 15.38
N LEU A 146 -1.10 9.09 14.49
CA LEU A 146 0.28 8.59 14.61
C LEU A 146 1.32 9.71 14.56
N HIS A 147 0.94 10.88 14.03
CA HIS A 147 1.77 12.07 13.89
C HIS A 147 1.25 13.23 14.73
N PHE A 148 0.45 12.95 15.76
CA PHE A 148 -0.01 13.97 16.69
C PHE A 148 1.15 14.46 17.55
N ASN A 149 1.60 15.69 17.33
CA ASN A 149 2.68 16.30 18.09
C ASN A 149 2.16 17.29 19.14
N SER A 150 1.13 18.06 18.82
CA SER A 150 0.53 19.02 19.76
C SER A 150 -0.96 19.27 19.51
N LEU A 151 -1.66 19.76 20.54
CA LEU A 151 -3.05 20.24 20.41
C LEU A 151 -3.21 21.33 19.34
N SER A 152 -2.16 22.10 19.04
CA SER A 152 -2.18 23.12 17.98
C SER A 152 -2.34 22.53 16.58
N ASP A 153 -2.07 21.24 16.40
CA ASP A 153 -2.29 20.49 15.14
C ASP A 153 -3.78 20.15 14.93
N ILE A 154 -4.58 20.23 16.00
CA ILE A 154 -6.03 19.95 16.00
C ILE A 154 -6.84 21.24 16.14
N TYR A 155 -6.44 22.17 17.01
CA TYR A 155 -7.21 23.38 17.32
C TYR A 155 -6.30 24.60 17.54
N PRO A 156 -6.48 25.72 16.81
CA PRO A 156 -7.49 25.98 15.77
C PRO A 156 -7.27 25.23 14.46
N GLY A 157 -6.22 24.40 14.38
CA GLY A 157 -5.75 23.77 13.14
C GLY A 157 -4.78 24.68 12.41
N ARG A 158 -3.67 24.13 11.90
CA ARG A 158 -2.74 24.90 11.08
C ARG A 158 -3.31 25.06 9.67
N ASN A 159 -3.19 26.24 9.08
CA ASN A 159 -3.59 26.47 7.69
C ASN A 159 -2.74 25.58 6.78
N CYS A 160 -3.41 24.71 6.04
CA CYS A 160 -2.76 23.71 5.21
C CYS A 160 -2.89 24.04 3.74
N THR A 161 -1.76 24.07 3.05
CA THR A 161 -1.76 24.04 1.59
C THR A 161 -2.18 22.65 1.13
N LEU A 162 -3.20 22.59 0.26
CA LEU A 162 -3.52 21.41 -0.54
C LEU A 162 -2.41 21.25 -1.61
N VAL A 163 -1.26 20.72 -1.19
CA VAL A 163 -0.08 20.56 -2.08
C VAL A 163 -0.26 19.36 -3.01
N GLY A 164 -1.13 18.40 -2.68
CA GLY A 164 -1.45 17.32 -3.62
C GLY A 164 -2.53 16.34 -3.16
N TYR A 165 -3.15 15.69 -4.15
CA TYR A 165 -4.02 14.54 -3.96
C TYR A 165 -3.25 13.25 -4.29
N LEU A 166 -2.98 12.42 -3.28
CA LEU A 166 -2.35 11.12 -3.44
C LEU A 166 -3.42 10.02 -3.57
N ASN A 167 -3.73 9.67 -4.81
CA ASN A 167 -4.53 8.49 -5.13
C ASN A 167 -3.98 7.84 -6.40
N ARG A 168 -2.78 7.27 -6.31
CA ARG A 168 -2.15 6.59 -7.45
C ARG A 168 -2.60 5.15 -7.45
N ARG A 169 -3.12 4.68 -8.58
CA ARG A 169 -3.52 3.29 -8.76
C ARG A 169 -2.89 2.69 -10.01
N ILE A 170 -2.06 1.69 -9.77
CA ILE A 170 -1.28 0.92 -10.73
C ILE A 170 -1.97 -0.44 -10.90
N ILE A 171 -2.18 -0.86 -12.14
CA ILE A 171 -2.82 -2.13 -12.47
C ILE A 171 -1.99 -2.81 -13.54
N VAL A 172 -1.46 -4.00 -13.24
CA VAL A 172 -0.87 -4.87 -14.24
C VAL A 172 -2.02 -5.52 -15.01
N ARG A 173 -2.13 -5.18 -16.29
CA ARG A 173 -3.17 -5.67 -17.20
C ARG A 173 -2.77 -6.96 -17.87
N ASP A 174 -1.51 -7.04 -18.25
CA ASP A 174 -0.97 -8.19 -18.93
C ASP A 174 0.45 -8.46 -18.45
N PHE A 175 0.80 -9.74 -18.38
CA PHE A 175 2.10 -10.23 -17.97
C PHE A 175 2.41 -11.47 -18.79
N THR A 176 3.54 -11.44 -19.49
CA THR A 176 3.99 -12.57 -20.32
C THR A 176 5.44 -12.88 -19.96
N PRO A 177 5.74 -14.04 -19.34
CA PRO A 177 7.12 -14.49 -19.24
C PRO A 177 7.67 -14.78 -20.64
N LEU A 178 8.88 -14.29 -20.91
CA LEU A 178 9.58 -14.45 -22.19
C LEU A 178 10.81 -15.36 -22.08
N ASP A 179 11.15 -15.80 -20.86
CA ASP A 179 12.16 -16.83 -20.67
C ASP A 179 11.74 -18.12 -21.39
N ASN A 180 12.67 -18.76 -22.10
CA ASN A 180 12.46 -20.03 -22.82
C ASN A 180 12.21 -21.26 -21.91
N LYS A 181 11.73 -21.06 -20.69
CA LYS A 181 11.36 -22.17 -19.80
C LYS A 181 9.94 -22.59 -20.16
N THR A 182 9.82 -23.71 -20.87
CA THR A 182 8.59 -24.51 -20.94
C THR A 182 8.06 -24.72 -19.53
N PHE A 183 7.00 -23.98 -19.16
CA PHE A 183 6.24 -24.25 -17.94
C PHE A 183 5.55 -25.60 -18.16
N LYS A 184 6.11 -26.68 -17.61
CA LYS A 184 5.38 -27.93 -17.48
C LYS A 184 4.24 -27.68 -16.49
N GLN A 185 3.01 -27.82 -16.99
CA GLN A 185 1.79 -27.90 -16.21
C GLN A 185 1.85 -29.09 -15.24
#